data_AF-A0A2G5SII1-F1
#
_entry.id   AF-A0A2G5SII1-F1
#
_cell.length_a   1.000
_cell.length_b   1.000
_cell.length_c   1.000
_cell.angle_alpha   90.00
_cell.angle_beta   90.00
_cell.angle_gamma   90.00
#
_symmetry.space_group_name_H-M   'P 1'
#
loop_
_entity.id
_entity.type
_entity.pdbx_description
1 polymer ?
#
loop_
_entity_poly.entity_id
_entity_poly.type
_entity_poly.pdbx_seq_one_letter_code
_entity_poly.pdbx_strand_id
1 'polypeptide(L)'
;MEQAPAIIKNNDQSLKTCILYEVLEKKPIFDSYRNFCNLVGQDAMEYPEFEFWYYRFYHGQVDFDYDRSADPVPKTLMDIPISSLYKITEHLDTVERTYLRSMNKAIKDIADSHAPSFDKMEITAYGGCSMEWRLDNNAFHCYRKNKGCVLQKPNGSKIKSRDSYLKIISSFEKLESCELTFSKFENEVQFRRIAEALGVEIPFGPLQIIKHRYQIPESNEYLEFKMEDEDHSSSIKIVKIR
;
A
#
# COMPACT_ATOMS: atom_id res chain seq x y z
N MET A 1 -31.86 24.89 22.48
CA MET A 1 -32.94 24.60 21.51
C MET A 1 -32.28 23.88 20.35
N GLU A 2 -32.05 22.58 20.50
CA GLU A 2 -31.37 21.73 19.52
C GLU A 2 -32.32 20.60 19.13
N GLN A 3 -32.96 20.74 17.98
CA GLN A 3 -33.59 19.62 17.28
C GLN A 3 -33.42 19.80 15.78
N ALA A 4 -32.31 19.28 15.25
CA ALA A 4 -32.25 18.66 13.94
C ALA A 4 -31.05 17.70 13.95
N PRO A 5 -31.28 16.38 14.00
CA PRO A 5 -30.88 15.54 12.87
C PRO A 5 -31.78 14.30 12.64
N ALA A 6 -33.08 14.38 12.93
CA ALA A 6 -34.03 13.29 12.64
C ALA A 6 -34.87 13.51 11.37
N ILE A 7 -34.99 14.76 10.90
CA ILE A 7 -35.91 15.14 9.81
C ILE A 7 -35.34 14.81 8.42
N ILE A 8 -34.01 14.79 8.26
CA ILE A 8 -33.38 14.66 6.94
C ILE A 8 -33.27 13.19 6.47
N LYS A 9 -33.38 12.21 7.38
CA LYS A 9 -33.10 10.81 7.05
C LYS A 9 -34.13 10.11 6.15
N ASN A 10 -35.30 10.70 5.91
CA ASN A 10 -36.40 10.03 5.17
C ASN A 10 -37.12 10.91 4.14
N ASN A 11 -36.61 12.09 3.81
CA ASN A 11 -37.17 12.87 2.71
C ASN A 11 -36.19 12.84 1.53
N ASP A 12 -36.49 12.00 0.55
CA ASP A 12 -35.77 11.85 -0.72
C ASP A 12 -35.42 13.21 -1.35
N GLN A 13 -36.36 14.17 -1.28
CA GLN A 13 -36.16 15.52 -1.78
C GLN A 13 -35.13 16.33 -0.97
N SER A 14 -35.08 16.13 0.35
CA SER A 14 -34.08 16.77 1.21
C SER A 14 -32.68 16.21 0.95
N LEU A 15 -32.55 14.89 0.77
CA LEU A 15 -31.28 14.26 0.41
C LEU A 15 -30.76 14.82 -0.92
N LYS A 16 -31.59 14.81 -1.97
CA LYS A 16 -31.25 15.38 -3.28
C LYS A 16 -30.88 16.87 -3.21
N THR A 17 -31.53 17.62 -2.32
CA THR A 17 -31.21 19.05 -2.11
C THR A 17 -29.78 19.20 -1.57
N CYS A 18 -29.37 18.35 -0.62
CA CYS A 18 -27.99 18.33 -0.13
C CYS A 18 -26.98 18.03 -1.26
N ILE A 19 -27.32 17.10 -2.16
CA ILE A 19 -26.46 16.77 -3.33
C ILE A 19 -26.37 17.98 -4.27
N LEU A 20 -27.48 18.66 -4.55
CA LEU A 20 -27.49 19.85 -5.39
C LEU A 20 -26.61 20.97 -4.81
N TYR A 21 -26.64 21.19 -3.49
CA TYR A 21 -25.75 22.17 -2.84
C TYR A 21 -24.26 21.84 -3.06
N GLU A 22 -23.88 20.57 -2.91
CA GLU A 22 -22.51 20.11 -3.15
C GLU A 22 -22.06 20.35 -4.61
N VAL A 23 -22.95 20.13 -5.58
CA VAL A 23 -22.71 20.42 -7.01
C VAL A 23 -22.55 21.92 -7.27
N LEU A 24 -23.40 22.77 -6.68
CA LEU A 24 -23.34 24.22 -6.84
C LEU A 24 -22.04 24.81 -6.27
N GLU A 25 -21.52 24.20 -5.20
CA GLU A 25 -20.21 24.54 -4.64
C GLU A 25 -19.03 24.02 -5.48
N LYS A 26 -19.28 23.24 -6.54
CA LYS A 26 -18.27 22.66 -7.45
C LYS A 26 -17.23 21.82 -6.72
N LYS A 27 -17.62 21.19 -5.61
CA LYS A 27 -16.75 20.26 -4.88
C LYS A 27 -16.57 18.97 -5.67
N PRO A 28 -15.38 18.34 -5.67
CA PRO A 28 -15.18 17.03 -6.28
C PRO A 28 -16.12 15.97 -5.69
N ILE A 29 -16.64 15.07 -6.53
CA ILE A 29 -17.69 14.10 -6.17
C ILE A 29 -17.37 13.26 -4.93
N PHE A 30 -16.12 12.82 -4.75
CA PHE A 30 -15.73 12.00 -3.59
C PHE A 30 -15.76 12.79 -2.29
N ASP A 31 -15.32 14.05 -2.33
CA ASP A 31 -15.40 14.94 -1.17
C ASP A 31 -16.86 15.27 -0.87
N SER A 32 -17.67 15.48 -1.91
CA SER A 32 -19.11 15.70 -1.78
C SER A 32 -19.84 14.51 -1.18
N TYR A 33 -19.54 13.28 -1.60
CA TYR A 33 -20.14 12.09 -1.00
C TYR A 33 -19.76 11.95 0.47
N ARG A 34 -18.49 12.20 0.83
CA ARG A 34 -18.05 12.17 2.23
C ARG A 34 -18.77 13.23 3.07
N ASN A 35 -18.90 14.44 2.56
CA ASN A 35 -19.62 15.52 3.24
C ASN A 35 -21.10 15.19 3.41
N PHE A 36 -21.72 14.65 2.36
CA PHE A 36 -23.09 14.17 2.37
C PHE A 36 -23.29 13.09 3.45
N CYS A 37 -22.48 12.03 3.47
CA CYS A 37 -22.55 10.97 4.48
C CYS A 37 -22.34 11.51 5.91
N ASN A 38 -21.41 12.47 6.09
CA ASN A 38 -21.19 13.12 7.38
C ASN A 38 -22.41 13.93 7.84
N LEU A 39 -23.13 14.56 6.91
CA LEU A 39 -24.29 15.41 7.19
C LEU A 39 -25.57 14.60 7.45
N VAL A 40 -25.86 13.60 6.60
CA VAL A 40 -27.15 12.88 6.61
C VAL A 40 -27.07 11.47 7.20
N GLY A 41 -25.86 10.94 7.38
CA GLY A 41 -25.58 9.60 7.89
C GLY A 41 -25.09 8.64 6.79
N GLN A 42 -24.32 7.63 7.20
CA GLN A 42 -23.68 6.68 6.29
C GLN A 42 -24.68 5.79 5.54
N ASP A 43 -25.81 5.46 6.17
CA ASP A 43 -26.83 4.57 5.61
C ASP A 43 -27.94 5.32 4.85
N ALA A 44 -27.77 6.61 4.60
CA ALA A 44 -28.83 7.45 4.01
C ALA A 44 -28.98 7.25 2.49
N MET A 45 -27.88 7.03 1.77
CA MET A 45 -27.87 6.79 0.33
C MET A 45 -26.55 6.11 -0.07
N GLU A 46 -26.63 5.07 -0.89
CA GLU A 46 -25.45 4.39 -1.41
C GLU A 46 -24.74 5.23 -2.48
N TYR A 47 -23.43 5.01 -2.62
CA TYR A 47 -22.61 5.80 -3.54
C TYR A 47 -23.12 5.81 -4.99
N PRO A 48 -23.54 4.69 -5.61
CA PRO A 48 -24.04 4.71 -7.00
C PRO A 48 -25.32 5.52 -7.18
N GLU A 49 -26.16 5.62 -6.15
CA GLU A 49 -27.34 6.47 -6.18
C GLU A 49 -26.95 7.95 -6.04
N PHE A 50 -26.05 8.27 -5.12
CA PHE A 50 -25.50 9.60 -4.97
C PHE A 50 -24.82 10.08 -6.26
N GLU A 51 -23.98 9.24 -6.86
CA GLU A 51 -23.23 9.55 -8.08
C GLU A 51 -24.14 9.92 -9.24
N PHE A 52 -25.22 9.16 -9.42
CA PHE A 52 -26.22 9.44 -10.43
C PHE A 52 -26.82 10.83 -10.27
N TRP A 53 -27.32 11.16 -9.06
CA TRP A 53 -27.93 12.45 -8.79
C TRP A 53 -26.93 13.60 -8.89
N TYR A 54 -25.70 13.39 -8.40
CA TYR A 54 -24.62 14.35 -8.49
C TYR A 54 -24.34 14.73 -9.95
N TYR A 55 -24.12 13.75 -10.84
CA TYR A 55 -23.81 14.05 -12.24
C TYR A 55 -25.01 14.61 -13.00
N ARG A 56 -26.23 14.16 -12.70
CA ARG A 56 -27.46 14.71 -13.27
C ARG A 56 -27.61 16.19 -12.93
N PHE A 57 -27.47 16.56 -11.65
CA PHE A 57 -27.50 17.96 -11.21
C PHE A 57 -26.32 18.77 -11.75
N TYR A 58 -25.13 18.15 -11.84
CA TYR A 58 -23.94 18.77 -12.43
C TYR A 58 -24.16 19.18 -13.90
N HIS A 59 -24.94 18.39 -14.64
CA HIS A 59 -25.34 18.70 -16.02
C HIS A 59 -26.57 19.62 -16.13
N GLY A 60 -27.06 20.16 -15.01
CA GLY A 60 -28.17 21.12 -14.98
C GLY A 60 -29.57 20.50 -15.09
N GLN A 61 -29.69 19.17 -14.98
CA GLN A 61 -30.98 18.47 -14.99
C GLN A 61 -31.50 18.38 -13.55
N VAL A 62 -32.27 19.38 -13.10
CA VAL A 62 -32.67 19.55 -11.69
C VAL A 62 -34.09 19.03 -11.41
N ASP A 63 -34.49 17.98 -12.12
CA ASP A 63 -35.75 17.26 -11.92
C ASP A 63 -35.62 16.22 -10.78
N PHE A 64 -36.12 16.60 -9.60
CA PHE A 64 -35.98 15.78 -8.38
C PHE A 64 -36.79 14.47 -8.44
N ASP A 65 -37.82 14.41 -9.26
CA ASP A 65 -38.77 13.29 -9.39
C ASP A 65 -38.48 12.38 -10.59
N TYR A 66 -37.27 12.48 -11.16
CA TYR A 66 -36.88 11.66 -12.31
C TYR A 66 -36.98 10.15 -12.03
N ASP A 67 -37.70 9.44 -12.89
CA ASP A 67 -37.82 7.99 -12.84
C ASP A 67 -36.61 7.30 -13.48
N ARG A 68 -35.84 6.61 -12.64
CA ARG A 68 -34.63 5.87 -13.01
C ARG A 68 -34.90 4.45 -13.51
N SER A 69 -36.16 4.03 -13.60
CA SER A 69 -36.53 2.66 -13.98
C SER A 69 -36.03 2.26 -15.38
N ALA A 70 -35.85 3.25 -16.27
CA ALA A 70 -35.32 3.06 -17.61
C ALA A 70 -33.78 3.16 -17.71
N ASP A 71 -33.10 3.63 -16.66
CA ASP A 71 -31.64 3.76 -16.68
C ASP A 71 -30.97 2.38 -16.58
N PRO A 72 -29.77 2.23 -17.19
CA PRO A 72 -28.95 1.06 -16.96
C PRO A 72 -28.64 0.88 -15.47
N VAL A 73 -28.77 -0.36 -14.98
CA VAL A 73 -28.38 -0.71 -13.62
C VAL A 73 -26.89 -0.38 -13.42
N PRO A 74 -26.51 0.32 -12.33
CA PRO A 74 -25.12 0.60 -12.03
C PRO A 74 -24.29 -0.68 -12.03
N LYS A 75 -23.23 -0.69 -12.82
CA LYS A 75 -22.30 -1.81 -12.89
C LYS A 75 -21.26 -1.68 -11.79
N THR A 76 -20.93 -2.81 -11.19
CA THR A 76 -19.87 -2.95 -10.21
C THR A 76 -18.60 -3.47 -10.88
N LEU A 77 -17.48 -3.41 -10.15
CA LEU A 77 -16.23 -4.05 -10.56
C LEU A 77 -16.42 -5.55 -10.89
N MET A 78 -17.39 -6.21 -10.26
CA MET A 78 -17.66 -7.64 -10.46
C MET A 78 -18.42 -7.94 -11.76
N ASP A 79 -19.01 -6.94 -12.40
CA ASP A 79 -19.69 -7.07 -13.69
C ASP A 79 -18.72 -6.98 -14.88
N ILE A 80 -17.44 -6.68 -14.60
CA ILE A 80 -16.37 -6.69 -15.60
C ILE A 80 -15.98 -8.15 -15.89
N PRO A 81 -15.83 -8.55 -17.16
CA PRO A 81 -15.35 -9.88 -17.51
C PRO A 81 -14.03 -10.22 -16.81
N ILE A 82 -13.91 -11.44 -16.29
CA ILE A 82 -12.71 -11.92 -15.57
C ILE A 82 -11.44 -11.71 -16.41
N SER A 83 -11.52 -11.92 -17.73
CA SER A 83 -10.40 -11.69 -18.66
C SER A 83 -9.90 -10.25 -18.66
N SER A 84 -10.79 -9.28 -18.45
CA SER A 84 -10.44 -7.86 -18.37
C SER A 84 -9.87 -7.52 -17.00
N LEU A 85 -10.45 -8.06 -15.91
CA LEU A 85 -9.90 -7.91 -14.56
C LEU A 85 -8.47 -8.46 -14.47
N TYR A 86 -8.22 -9.63 -15.07
CA TYR A 86 -6.89 -10.23 -15.13
C TYR A 86 -5.86 -9.33 -15.83
N LYS A 87 -6.24 -8.70 -16.95
CA LYS A 87 -5.37 -7.74 -17.65
C LYS A 87 -5.13 -6.47 -16.83
N ILE A 88 -6.13 -5.99 -16.10
CA ILE A 88 -5.96 -4.85 -15.19
C ILE A 88 -4.93 -5.21 -14.11
N THR A 89 -5.08 -6.38 -13.47
CA THR A 89 -4.16 -6.80 -12.41
C THR A 89 -2.74 -7.09 -12.90
N GLU A 90 -2.59 -7.53 -14.15
CA GLU A 90 -1.27 -7.68 -14.80
C GLU A 90 -0.49 -6.36 -14.87
N HIS A 91 -1.17 -5.23 -15.08
CA HIS A 91 -0.56 -3.90 -15.15
C HIS A 91 -0.30 -3.24 -13.80
N LEU A 92 -0.77 -3.82 -12.70
CA LEU A 92 -0.53 -3.30 -11.35
C LEU A 92 0.76 -3.88 -10.77
N ASP A 93 1.48 -3.08 -9.99
CA ASP A 93 2.65 -3.57 -9.27
C ASP A 93 2.26 -4.46 -8.07
N THR A 94 3.24 -5.15 -7.47
CA THR A 94 3.00 -6.05 -6.33
C THR A 94 2.33 -5.35 -5.15
N VAL A 95 2.67 -4.09 -4.87
CA VAL A 95 2.11 -3.31 -3.77
C VAL A 95 0.68 -2.87 -4.10
N GLU A 96 0.42 -2.41 -5.31
CA GLU A 96 -0.91 -2.03 -5.79
C GLU A 96 -1.89 -3.21 -5.73
N ARG A 97 -1.45 -4.40 -6.14
CA ARG A 97 -2.25 -5.64 -6.04
C ARG A 97 -2.64 -5.99 -4.60
N THR A 98 -1.86 -5.59 -3.59
CA THR A 98 -2.24 -5.85 -2.18
C THR A 98 -3.52 -5.14 -1.77
N TYR A 99 -3.85 -4.00 -2.37
CA TYR A 99 -5.12 -3.32 -2.11
C TYR A 99 -6.28 -4.12 -2.66
N LEU A 100 -6.17 -4.59 -3.91
CA LEU A 100 -7.17 -5.46 -4.53
C LEU A 100 -7.38 -6.74 -3.71
N ARG A 101 -6.29 -7.36 -3.25
CA ARG A 101 -6.30 -8.55 -2.39
C ARG A 101 -7.15 -8.39 -1.12
N SER A 102 -7.35 -7.16 -0.64
CA SER A 102 -8.13 -6.86 0.57
C SER A 102 -9.63 -6.64 0.34
N MET A 103 -10.07 -6.52 -0.92
CA MET A 103 -11.45 -6.12 -1.24
C MET A 103 -12.45 -7.26 -1.03
N ASN A 104 -12.31 -8.35 -1.78
CA ASN A 104 -13.19 -9.52 -1.69
C ASN A 104 -12.45 -10.79 -2.17
N LYS A 105 -13.07 -11.96 -1.97
CA LYS A 105 -12.45 -13.25 -2.30
C LYS A 105 -12.11 -13.42 -3.78
N ALA A 106 -13.01 -13.04 -4.69
CA ALA A 106 -12.78 -13.21 -6.13
C ALA A 106 -11.65 -12.31 -6.64
N ILE A 107 -11.64 -11.04 -6.24
CA ILE A 107 -10.56 -10.10 -6.58
C ILE A 107 -9.24 -10.54 -5.95
N LYS A 108 -9.28 -11.08 -4.73
CA LYS A 108 -8.12 -11.69 -4.08
C LYS A 108 -7.55 -12.85 -4.89
N ASP A 109 -8.39 -13.78 -5.33
CA ASP A 109 -7.94 -14.94 -6.09
C ASP A 109 -7.29 -14.51 -7.42
N ILE A 110 -7.82 -13.47 -8.07
CA ILE A 110 -7.21 -12.88 -9.28
C ILE A 110 -5.88 -12.21 -8.96
N ALA A 111 -5.82 -11.38 -7.92
CA ALA A 111 -4.58 -10.71 -7.51
C ALA A 111 -3.48 -11.72 -7.14
N ASP A 112 -3.85 -12.79 -6.44
CA ASP A 112 -2.96 -13.87 -6.00
C ASP A 112 -2.53 -14.80 -7.15
N SER A 113 -3.26 -14.80 -8.27
CA SER A 113 -2.89 -15.57 -9.47
C SER A 113 -1.62 -15.03 -10.14
N HIS A 114 -1.27 -13.77 -9.88
CA HIS A 114 -0.01 -13.18 -10.31
C HIS A 114 1.05 -13.37 -9.24
N ALA A 115 2.19 -13.93 -9.62
CA ALA A 115 3.33 -14.01 -8.72
C ALA A 115 3.75 -12.60 -8.25
N PRO A 116 4.01 -12.41 -6.94
CA PRO A 116 4.72 -11.23 -6.47
C PRO A 116 6.03 -11.11 -7.25
N SER A 117 6.24 -9.96 -7.85
CA SER A 117 7.43 -9.61 -8.63
C SER A 117 7.77 -8.15 -8.38
N PHE A 118 9.05 -7.91 -8.10
CA PHE A 118 9.66 -6.60 -7.94
C PHE A 118 11.12 -6.75 -8.36
N ASP A 119 11.66 -5.74 -9.02
CA ASP A 119 13.02 -5.75 -9.56
C ASP A 119 14.04 -5.59 -8.42
N LYS A 120 13.71 -4.72 -7.46
CA LYS A 120 14.61 -4.34 -6.38
C LYS A 120 13.89 -4.19 -5.05
N MET A 121 14.44 -4.81 -4.01
CA MET A 121 14.13 -4.49 -2.63
C MET A 121 15.29 -3.71 -2.01
N GLU A 122 15.02 -2.54 -1.44
CA GLU A 122 16.00 -1.79 -0.65
C GLU A 122 15.55 -1.73 0.80
N ILE A 123 16.45 -1.86 1.77
CA ILE A 123 16.15 -1.70 3.19
C ILE A 123 17.20 -0.79 3.80
N THR A 124 16.80 0.38 4.27
CA THR A 124 17.67 1.35 4.91
C THR A 124 17.35 1.46 6.39
N ALA A 125 18.31 1.15 7.25
CA ALA A 125 18.17 1.35 8.69
C ALA A 125 18.84 2.66 9.14
N TYR A 126 18.08 3.49 9.85
CA TYR A 126 18.54 4.75 10.44
C TYR A 126 18.62 4.61 11.96
N GLY A 127 19.84 4.77 12.51
CA GLY A 127 20.19 4.81 13.95
C GLY A 127 19.07 4.43 14.94
N GLY A 128 18.94 3.13 15.23
CA GLY A 128 18.12 2.53 16.30
C GLY A 128 16.59 2.78 16.30
N CYS A 129 16.09 3.72 15.51
CA CYS A 129 14.76 4.32 15.71
C CYS A 129 13.90 4.33 14.46
N SER A 130 14.47 4.20 13.26
CA SER A 130 13.66 4.10 12.04
C SER A 130 14.30 3.21 10.97
N MET A 131 13.45 2.65 10.13
CA MET A 131 13.80 1.86 8.98
C MET A 131 12.94 2.31 7.82
N GLU A 132 13.51 2.38 6.64
CA GLU A 132 12.79 2.48 5.38
C GLU A 132 13.03 1.19 4.62
N TRP A 133 12.01 0.69 3.91
CA TRP A 133 12.24 -0.27 2.86
C TRP A 133 11.48 0.12 1.62
N ARG A 134 12.08 -0.15 0.46
CA ARG A 134 11.50 0.11 -0.86
C ARG A 134 11.30 -1.20 -1.58
N LEU A 135 10.14 -1.35 -2.19
CA LEU A 135 9.86 -2.37 -3.20
C LEU A 135 9.70 -1.61 -4.51
N ASP A 136 10.71 -1.65 -5.37
CA ASP A 136 10.85 -0.77 -6.53
C ASP A 136 10.65 0.71 -6.14
N ASN A 137 9.61 1.36 -6.65
CA ASN A 137 9.29 2.75 -6.37
C ASN A 137 8.44 2.95 -5.09
N ASN A 138 8.02 1.87 -4.44
CA ASN A 138 7.13 1.91 -3.28
C ASN A 138 7.90 1.93 -1.96
N ALA A 139 7.94 3.10 -1.32
CA ALA A 139 8.61 3.29 -0.03
C ALA A 139 7.69 3.07 1.18
N PHE A 140 8.19 2.29 2.13
CA PHE A 140 7.58 2.05 3.42
C PHE A 140 8.50 2.59 4.50
N HIS A 141 7.94 3.33 5.45
CA HIS A 141 8.71 3.91 6.55
C HIS A 141 8.21 3.34 7.86
N CYS A 142 9.11 2.76 8.63
CA CYS A 142 8.85 2.32 9.98
C CYS A 142 9.65 3.19 10.95
N TYR A 143 9.01 3.69 11.99
CA TYR A 143 9.71 4.39 13.05
C TYR A 143 9.15 4.02 14.42
N ARG A 144 10.04 3.99 15.40
CA ARG A 144 9.69 3.68 16.79
C ARG A 144 8.87 4.84 17.35
N LYS A 145 7.76 4.52 17.99
CA LYS A 145 6.95 5.48 18.74
C LYS A 145 6.57 4.84 20.07
N ASN A 146 7.16 5.34 21.16
CA ASN A 146 7.02 4.81 22.51
C ASN A 146 7.45 3.31 22.60
N LYS A 147 6.58 2.44 23.14
CA LYS A 147 6.80 0.98 23.28
C LYS A 147 6.47 0.17 22.02
N GLY A 148 6.21 0.80 20.88
CA GLY A 148 5.85 0.11 19.64
C GLY A 148 6.40 0.81 18.39
N CYS A 149 5.91 0.40 17.23
CA CYS A 149 6.34 0.91 15.93
C CYS A 149 5.15 1.43 15.13
N VAL A 150 5.39 2.46 14.32
CA VAL A 150 4.45 2.97 13.33
C VAL A 150 5.01 2.66 11.96
N LEU A 151 4.26 1.90 11.18
CA LEU A 151 4.51 1.66 9.76
C LEU A 151 3.68 2.64 8.95
N GLN A 152 4.32 3.37 8.06
CA GLN A 152 3.71 4.19 7.02
C GLN A 152 3.86 3.48 5.68
N LYS A 153 2.74 3.26 5.01
CA LYS A 153 2.66 2.69 3.65
C LYS A 153 2.93 3.77 2.59
N PRO A 154 3.20 3.36 1.33
CA PRO A 154 3.36 4.30 0.20
C PRO A 154 2.16 5.24 0.02
N ASN A 155 0.94 4.74 0.25
CA ASN A 155 -0.28 5.55 0.17
C ASN A 155 -0.49 6.51 1.38
N GLY A 156 0.49 6.64 2.27
CA GLY A 156 0.43 7.49 3.46
C GLY A 156 -0.34 6.90 4.65
N SER A 157 -1.03 5.77 4.49
CA SER A 157 -1.74 5.13 5.59
C SER A 157 -0.77 4.61 6.66
N LYS A 158 -1.19 4.67 7.92
CA LYS A 158 -0.36 4.33 9.08
C LYS A 158 -0.91 3.14 9.85
N ILE A 159 -0.07 2.15 10.11
CA ILE A 159 -0.37 0.97 10.91
C ILE A 159 0.48 1.03 12.18
N LYS A 160 -0.16 0.82 13.34
CA LYS A 160 0.56 0.65 14.61
C LYS A 160 0.79 -0.84 14.82
N SER A 161 2.04 -1.24 15.05
CA SER A 161 2.41 -2.61 15.35
C SER A 161 3.11 -2.70 16.71
N ARG A 162 2.85 -3.81 17.43
CA ARG A 162 3.64 -4.22 18.59
C ARG A 162 4.78 -5.17 18.22
N ASP A 163 4.75 -5.74 17.01
CA ASP A 163 5.71 -6.73 16.52
C ASP A 163 6.83 -6.08 15.68
N SER A 164 7.97 -6.78 15.62
CA SER A 164 9.11 -6.45 14.76
C SER A 164 8.79 -6.74 13.28
N TYR A 165 9.03 -5.76 12.41
CA TYR A 165 8.82 -5.83 10.96
C TYR A 165 9.75 -6.80 10.24
N LEU A 166 10.85 -7.25 10.87
CA LEU A 166 11.72 -8.30 10.32
C LEU A 166 10.93 -9.59 10.01
N LYS A 167 9.83 -9.83 10.73
CA LYS A 167 8.93 -10.97 10.51
C LYS A 167 8.13 -10.89 9.21
N ILE A 168 7.90 -9.67 8.69
CA ILE A 168 7.20 -9.45 7.41
C ILE A 168 8.18 -9.69 6.26
N ILE A 169 9.40 -9.16 6.39
CA ILE A 169 10.47 -9.33 5.39
C ILE A 169 10.83 -10.82 5.22
N SER A 170 10.82 -11.61 6.30
CA SER A 170 11.12 -13.05 6.23
C SER A 170 10.06 -13.89 5.51
N SER A 171 8.88 -13.34 5.18
CA SER A 171 7.81 -14.06 4.46
C SER A 171 7.85 -13.92 2.94
N PHE A 172 8.80 -13.15 2.38
CA PHE A 172 8.94 -13.00 0.94
C PHE A 172 9.74 -14.18 0.36
N GLU A 173 9.03 -15.13 -0.25
CA GLU A 173 9.64 -16.33 -0.88
C GLU A 173 10.29 -16.06 -2.24
N LYS A 174 9.98 -14.93 -2.88
CA LYS A 174 10.44 -14.58 -4.24
C LYS A 174 11.25 -13.28 -4.21
N LEU A 175 12.55 -13.41 -3.96
CA LEU A 175 13.53 -12.32 -3.97
C LEU A 175 14.55 -12.58 -5.08
N GLU A 176 14.62 -11.71 -6.09
CA GLU A 176 15.67 -11.74 -7.11
C GLU A 176 16.92 -10.98 -6.64
N SER A 177 16.69 -9.79 -6.04
CA SER A 177 17.75 -9.00 -5.42
C SER A 177 17.23 -8.23 -4.20
N CYS A 178 18.13 -7.96 -3.24
CA CYS A 178 17.86 -7.16 -2.05
C CYS A 178 19.10 -6.35 -1.68
N GLU A 179 18.97 -5.06 -1.43
CA GLU A 179 20.05 -4.18 -1.00
C GLU A 179 19.74 -3.64 0.40
N LEU A 180 20.59 -3.97 1.37
CA LEU A 180 20.49 -3.47 2.74
C LEU A 180 21.51 -2.34 2.92
N THR A 181 21.09 -1.18 3.44
CA THR A 181 21.96 -0.03 3.67
C THR A 181 21.88 0.44 5.13
N PHE A 182 23.03 0.71 5.73
CA PHE A 182 23.18 1.08 7.13
C PHE A 182 23.97 2.40 7.23
N SER A 183 23.47 3.39 7.99
CA SER A 183 24.22 4.62 8.24
C SER A 183 25.28 4.44 9.33
N LYS A 184 26.52 4.92 9.11
CA LYS A 184 27.66 4.66 10.01
C LYS A 184 27.61 5.37 11.37
N PHE A 185 26.78 6.40 11.53
CA PHE A 185 26.75 7.24 12.74
C PHE A 185 26.55 6.44 14.07
N GLU A 186 26.02 5.21 14.03
CA GLU A 186 25.89 4.34 15.22
C GLU A 186 26.04 2.80 14.94
N ASN A 187 26.41 2.37 13.72
CA ASN A 187 26.14 0.99 13.25
C ASN A 187 27.36 0.12 12.87
N GLU A 188 28.60 0.52 13.16
CA GLU A 188 29.80 -0.29 12.87
C GLU A 188 29.72 -1.71 13.48
N VAL A 189 29.00 -1.85 14.60
CA VAL A 189 28.74 -3.12 15.31
C VAL A 189 27.77 -4.04 14.55
N GLN A 190 26.82 -3.50 13.78
CA GLN A 190 25.84 -4.32 13.05
C GLN A 190 26.43 -4.97 11.81
N PHE A 191 27.31 -4.27 11.10
CA PHE A 191 28.02 -4.82 9.94
C PHE A 191 28.84 -6.06 10.32
N ARG A 192 29.59 -5.97 11.43
CA ARG A 192 30.37 -7.11 11.95
C ARG A 192 29.51 -8.30 12.32
N ARG A 193 28.41 -8.05 13.03
CA ARG A 193 27.47 -9.10 13.42
C ARG A 193 26.82 -9.81 12.24
N ILE A 194 26.52 -9.09 11.15
CA ILE A 194 25.94 -9.70 9.95
C ILE A 194 26.97 -10.57 9.24
N ALA A 195 28.22 -10.11 9.09
CA ALA A 195 29.27 -10.93 8.50
C ALA A 195 29.58 -12.18 9.35
N GLU A 196 29.65 -12.02 10.68
CA GLU A 196 29.79 -13.13 11.63
C GLU A 196 28.64 -14.14 11.50
N ALA A 197 27.39 -13.66 11.42
CA ALA A 197 26.22 -14.53 11.24
C ALA A 197 26.22 -15.28 9.90
N LEU A 198 26.84 -14.70 8.88
CA LEU A 198 27.07 -15.33 7.58
C LEU A 198 28.32 -16.24 7.56
N GLY A 199 29.01 -16.38 8.71
CA GLY A 199 30.24 -17.17 8.82
C GLY A 199 31.44 -16.57 8.08
N VAL A 200 31.41 -15.27 7.81
CA VAL A 200 32.46 -14.55 7.08
C VAL A 200 33.39 -13.88 8.08
N GLU A 201 34.67 -14.28 8.08
CA GLU A 201 35.70 -13.57 8.83
C GLU A 201 35.97 -12.21 8.19
N ILE A 202 35.75 -11.15 8.96
CA ILE A 202 36.07 -9.79 8.53
C ILE A 202 37.57 -9.53 8.79
N PRO A 203 38.37 -9.21 7.76
CA PRO A 203 39.76 -8.83 7.97
C PRO A 203 39.86 -7.53 8.78
N PHE A 204 40.79 -7.48 9.74
CA PHE A 204 41.14 -6.25 10.44
C PHE A 204 41.82 -5.27 9.47
N GLY A 205 41.13 -4.18 9.11
CA GLY A 205 41.63 -3.13 8.20
C GLY A 205 40.47 -2.32 7.58
N PRO A 206 40.73 -1.29 6.75
CA PRO A 206 39.67 -0.61 6.02
C PRO A 206 39.04 -1.60 5.03
N LEU A 207 37.82 -2.03 5.33
CA LEU A 207 37.05 -2.95 4.52
C LEU A 207 36.55 -2.20 3.30
N GLN A 208 36.93 -2.60 2.10
CA GLN A 208 36.34 -2.00 0.89
C GLN A 208 35.19 -2.84 0.36
N ILE A 209 35.37 -4.15 0.16
CA ILE A 209 34.31 -5.03 -0.39
C ILE A 209 34.48 -6.47 0.13
N ILE A 210 33.43 -7.07 0.68
CA ILE A 210 33.34 -8.52 0.99
C ILE A 210 32.37 -9.18 0.02
N LYS A 211 32.74 -10.34 -0.54
CA LYS A 211 31.82 -11.18 -1.32
C LYS A 211 31.65 -12.53 -0.64
N HIS A 212 30.41 -13.00 -0.50
CA HIS A 212 30.08 -14.31 0.04
C HIS A 212 28.99 -14.97 -0.80
N ARG A 213 29.04 -16.30 -0.94
CA ARG A 213 28.01 -17.06 -1.66
C ARG A 213 27.42 -18.11 -0.74
N TYR A 214 26.10 -18.08 -0.62
CA TYR A 214 25.33 -19.05 0.13
C TYR A 214 24.52 -19.92 -0.83
N GLN A 215 24.73 -21.23 -0.81
CA GLN A 215 23.91 -22.14 -1.61
C GLN A 215 22.54 -22.28 -0.95
N ILE A 216 21.47 -22.08 -1.73
CA ILE A 216 20.11 -22.29 -1.24
C ILE A 216 19.91 -23.80 -1.01
N PRO A 217 19.53 -24.24 0.20
CA PRO A 217 19.29 -25.66 0.46
C PRO A 217 18.30 -26.23 -0.56
N GLU A 218 18.60 -27.42 -1.07
CA GLU A 218 17.76 -28.14 -2.04
C GLU A 218 17.61 -27.44 -3.42
N SER A 219 18.43 -26.41 -3.70
CA SER A 219 18.50 -25.73 -5.00
C SER A 219 19.94 -25.72 -5.55
N ASN A 220 20.06 -25.60 -6.88
CA ASN A 220 21.33 -25.31 -7.55
C ASN A 220 21.63 -23.80 -7.58
N GLU A 221 20.76 -22.97 -7.00
CA GLU A 221 20.90 -21.52 -6.97
C GLU A 221 21.68 -21.06 -5.73
N TYR A 222 22.34 -19.91 -5.86
CA TYR A 222 23.10 -19.28 -4.79
C TYR A 222 22.57 -17.87 -4.52
N LEU A 223 22.68 -17.42 -3.26
CA LEU A 223 22.60 -16.01 -2.90
C LEU A 223 24.03 -15.46 -2.81
N GLU A 224 24.36 -14.52 -3.69
CA GLU A 224 25.61 -13.78 -3.65
C GLU A 224 25.42 -12.50 -2.82
N PHE A 225 26.14 -12.41 -1.71
CA PHE A 225 26.24 -11.25 -0.84
C PHE A 225 27.47 -10.44 -1.27
N LYS A 226 27.28 -9.17 -1.58
CA LYS A 226 28.33 -8.17 -1.80
C LYS A 226 28.16 -7.08 -0.76
N MET A 227 29.06 -7.04 0.21
CA MET A 227 29.07 -6.04 1.27
C MET A 227 30.10 -4.97 0.93
N GLU A 228 29.71 -3.70 1.02
CA GLU A 228 30.57 -2.54 0.74
C GLU A 228 30.55 -1.64 1.98
N ASP A 229 31.72 -1.22 2.44
CA ASP A 229 31.85 -0.33 3.59
C ASP A 229 32.47 1.01 3.16
N GLU A 230 31.66 2.07 3.14
CA GLU A 230 32.02 3.42 2.65
C GLU A 230 32.09 4.41 3.82
N ASP A 231 32.71 5.58 3.64
CA ASP A 231 33.00 6.52 4.75
C ASP A 231 31.79 6.92 5.62
N HIS A 232 30.56 6.87 5.08
CA HIS A 232 29.33 7.29 5.79
C HIS A 232 28.23 6.22 5.87
N SER A 233 28.41 5.09 5.21
CA SER A 233 27.42 4.00 5.18
C SER A 233 28.06 2.66 4.86
N SER A 234 27.40 1.59 5.27
CA SER A 234 27.71 0.23 4.82
C SER A 234 26.52 -0.31 4.04
N SER A 235 26.75 -1.03 2.95
CA SER A 235 25.70 -1.69 2.17
C SER A 235 25.95 -3.18 2.03
N ILE A 236 24.88 -3.95 1.86
CA ILE A 236 24.89 -5.40 1.59
C ILE A 236 23.92 -5.64 0.44
N LYS A 237 24.47 -5.91 -0.74
CA LYS A 237 23.71 -6.32 -1.92
C LYS A 237 23.63 -7.83 -1.94
N ILE A 238 22.43 -8.37 -2.06
CA ILE A 238 22.12 -9.78 -2.12
C ILE A 238 21.50 -10.02 -3.49
N VAL A 239 22.08 -10.90 -4.29
CA VAL A 239 21.57 -11.23 -5.63
C VAL A 239 21.46 -12.73 -5.76
N LYS A 240 20.33 -13.21 -6.26
CA LYS A 240 20.13 -14.61 -6.58
C LYS A 240 20.81 -14.94 -7.92
N ILE A 241 21.68 -15.94 -7.92
CA ILE A 241 22.43 -16.39 -9.10
C ILE A 241 22.26 -17.90 -9.31
N ARG A 242 22.51 -18.37 -10.55
CA ARG A 242 22.48 -19.78 -10.96
C ARG A 242 23.89 -20.36 -11.03
#